data_AF-Q0YSW3-F1
#
_entry.id   AF-Q0YSW3-F1
#
_cell.length_a   1.000
_cell.length_b   1.000
_cell.length_c   1.000
_cell.angle_alpha   90.00
_cell.angle_beta   90.00
_cell.angle_gamma   90.00
#
_symmetry.space_group_name_H-M   'P 1'
#
loop_
_entity.id
_entity.type
_entity.pdbx_description
1 polymer ?
#
loop_
_entity_poly.entity_id
_entity_poly.type
_entity_poly.pdbx_seq_one_letter_code
_entity_poly.pdbx_strand_id
1 'polypeptide(L)' 'MNVSSGAGWRIEHFHKELSLYDCAKGTVRFPLGKPVPLDLISRIVQFRAAENHAKAAAKGRAG' A
#
# COMPACT_ATOMS: atom_id res chain seq x y z
N MET A 1 -1.76 14.45 -19.83
CA MET A 1 -0.90 13.51 -19.07
C MET A 1 -1.53 13.35 -17.70
N ASN A 2 -2.03 12.16 -17.36
CA ASN A 2 -2.80 11.93 -16.14
C ASN A 2 -1.87 12.01 -14.91
N VAL A 3 -1.92 13.15 -14.19
CA VAL A 3 -1.38 13.27 -12.84
C VAL A 3 -2.25 12.39 -11.93
N SER A 4 -1.71 11.24 -11.55
CA SER A 4 -2.29 10.46 -10.47
C SER A 4 -1.39 10.55 -9.26
N SER A 5 -1.71 11.53 -8.43
CA SER A 5 -1.28 11.65 -7.06
C SER A 5 -1.67 10.37 -6.28
N GLY A 6 -0.67 9.68 -5.73
CA GLY A 6 -0.86 8.62 -4.73
C GLY A 6 -0.55 7.20 -5.22
N ALA A 7 0.46 6.58 -4.60
CA ALA A 7 0.72 5.14 -4.58
C ALA A 7 1.45 4.49 -5.78
N GLY A 8 2.54 5.09 -6.27
CA GLY A 8 3.53 4.36 -7.09
C GLY A 8 4.35 3.32 -6.28
N TRP A 9 4.60 3.59 -5.01
CA TRP A 9 5.58 2.88 -4.16
C TRP A 9 5.06 1.57 -3.51
N ARG A 10 3.75 1.35 -3.45
CA ARG A 10 3.17 0.22 -2.68
C ARG A 10 3.40 -1.14 -3.33
N ILE A 11 3.61 -1.16 -4.64
CA ILE A 11 3.69 -2.39 -5.41
C ILE A 11 5.13 -2.89 -5.51
N GLU A 12 6.17 -2.06 -5.41
CA GLU A 12 7.56 -2.52 -5.60
C GLU A 12 8.05 -3.46 -4.47
N HIS A 13 7.84 -3.08 -3.20
CA HIS A 13 8.30 -3.89 -2.06
C HIS A 13 7.50 -5.17 -1.84
N PHE A 14 6.23 -5.18 -2.25
CA PHE A 14 5.32 -6.32 -2.07
C PHE A 14 4.90 -6.94 -3.40
N HIS A 15 5.60 -6.64 -4.51
CA HIS A 15 5.20 -7.04 -5.86
C HIS A 15 4.96 -8.54 -5.95
N LYS A 16 5.91 -9.33 -5.43
CA LYS A 16 5.89 -10.78 -5.50
C LYS A 16 4.72 -11.39 -4.73
N GLU A 17 4.38 -10.82 -3.57
CA GLU A 17 3.26 -11.27 -2.75
C GLU A 17 1.92 -10.77 -3.29
N LEU A 18 1.88 -9.52 -3.78
CA LEU A 18 0.70 -8.90 -4.38
C LEU A 18 0.38 -9.47 -5.76
N SER A 19 1.35 -10.04 -6.48
CA SER A 19 1.11 -10.71 -7.77
C SER A 19 0.19 -11.92 -7.65
N LEU A 20 0.00 -12.46 -6.44
CA LEU A 20 -0.96 -13.53 -6.15
C LEU A 20 -2.39 -13.02 -5.93
N TYR A 21 -2.57 -11.70 -5.86
CA TYR A 21 -3.85 -11.04 -5.57
C TYR A 21 -4.18 -10.02 -6.67
N ASP A 22 -5.45 -9.68 -6.80
CA ASP A 22 -5.88 -8.66 -7.76
C ASP A 22 -5.56 -7.27 -7.19
N CYS A 23 -4.60 -6.57 -7.80
CA CYS A 23 -4.18 -5.23 -7.36
C CYS A 23 -4.52 -4.16 -8.40
N ALA A 24 -5.27 -3.15 -7.97
CA ALA A 24 -5.53 -1.93 -8.72
C ALA A 24 -4.71 -0.76 -8.14
N LYS A 25 -4.77 0.41 -8.77
CA LYS A 25 -4.02 1.61 -8.37
C LYS A 25 -4.31 2.01 -6.91
N GLY A 26 -3.48 1.55 -5.99
CA GLY A 26 -3.61 1.79 -4.56
C GLY A 26 -4.57 0.87 -3.80
N THR A 27 -5.17 -0.13 -4.44
CA THR A 27 -6.15 -1.06 -3.84
C THR A 27 -5.73 -2.51 -4.09
N VAL A 28 -5.87 -3.36 -3.07
CA VAL A 28 -5.65 -4.81 -3.17
C VAL A 28 -6.98 -5.50 -2.89
N ARG A 29 -7.39 -6.41 -3.77
CA ARG A 29 -8.62 -7.19 -3.66
C ARG A 29 -8.26 -8.62 -3.27
N PHE A 30 -8.76 -9.04 -2.12
CA PHE A 30 -8.59 -10.40 -1.61
C PHE A 30 -9.76 -11.30 -2.06
N PRO A 31 -9.48 -12.57 -2.42
CA PRO A 31 -10.52 -13.53 -2.78
C PRO A 31 -11.40 -13.86 -1.57
N LEU A 32 -12.72 -13.84 -1.77
CA LEU A 32 -13.71 -14.25 -0.78
C LEU A 32 -13.71 -15.78 -0.71
N GLY A 33 -13.49 -16.36 0.48
CA GLY A 33 -13.43 -17.81 0.68
C GLY A 33 -12.02 -18.42 0.75
N LYS A 34 -10.96 -17.60 0.66
CA LYS A 34 -9.59 -18.01 1.00
C LYS A 34 -9.23 -17.45 2.38
N PRO A 35 -8.30 -18.11 3.11
CA PRO A 35 -7.80 -17.56 4.36
C PRO A 35 -7.15 -16.19 4.12
N VAL A 36 -7.48 -15.24 5.00
CA VAL A 36 -6.95 -13.88 4.93
C VAL A 36 -5.44 -13.91 5.25
N PRO A 37 -4.56 -13.38 4.39
CA PRO A 37 -3.12 -13.38 4.62
C PRO A 37 -2.73 -12.29 5.62
N LEU A 38 -2.97 -12.55 6.91
CA LEU A 38 -2.71 -11.60 8.00
C LEU A 38 -1.24 -11.14 8.06
N ASP A 39 -0.29 -12.02 7.74
CA ASP A 39 1.14 -11.69 7.71
C ASP A 39 1.44 -10.60 6.66
N LEU A 40 0.99 -10.80 5.42
CA LEU A 40 1.12 -9.83 4.34
C LEU A 40 0.45 -8.50 4.70
N ILE A 41 -0.77 -8.54 5.24
CA ILE A 41 -1.50 -7.34 5.67
C ILE A 41 -0.72 -6.61 6.76
N SER A 42 -0.20 -7.31 7.75
CA SER A 42 0.60 -6.73 8.84
C SER A 42 1.82 -5.99 8.29
N ARG A 43 2.60 -6.63 7.42
CA ARG A 43 3.79 -6.02 6.80
C ARG A 43 3.44 -4.79 5.97
N ILE A 44 2.36 -4.83 5.19
CA ILE A 44 1.86 -3.68 4.43
C ILE A 44 1.43 -2.55 5.37
N VAL A 45 0.70 -2.85 6.46
CA VAL A 45 0.22 -1.86 7.42
C VAL A 45 1.39 -1.20 8.15
N GLN A 46 2.37 -1.97 8.61
CA GLN A 46 3.58 -1.45 9.27
C GLN A 46 4.35 -0.51 8.35
N PHE A 47 4.58 -0.94 7.11
CA PHE A 47 5.25 -0.12 6.11
C PHE A 47 4.48 1.17 5.81
N ARG A 48 3.16 1.08 5.66
CA ARG A 48 2.28 2.24 5.46
C ARG A 48 2.24 3.17 6.67
N ALA A 49 2.29 2.63 7.89
CA ALA A 49 2.32 3.44 9.10
C ALA A 49 3.60 4.27 9.14
N ALA A 50 4.76 3.65 8.93
CA ALA A 50 6.05 4.35 8.89
C ALA A 50 6.09 5.44 7.81
N GLU A 51 5.67 5.12 6.59
CA GLU A 51 5.52 6.09 5.49
C GLU A 51 4.55 7.23 5.84
N ASN A 52 3.42 6.91 6.47
CA ASN A 52 2.44 7.90 6.87
C ASN A 52 2.99 8.83 7.95
N HIS A 53 3.73 8.30 8.92
CA HIS A 53 4.43 9.11 9.93
C HIS A 53 5.46 10.03 9.29
N ALA A 54 6.28 9.54 8.34
CA ALA A 54 7.23 10.36 7.59
C ALA A 54 6.55 11.44 6.75
N LYS A 55 5.46 11.09 6.04
CA LYS A 55 4.65 12.04 5.27
C LYS A 55 3.98 13.08 6.16
N ALA A 56 3.47 12.68 7.33
CA ALA A 56 2.88 13.60 8.30
C ALA A 56 3.93 14.60 8.83
N ALA A 57 5.15 14.13 9.13
CA ALA A 57 6.27 15.00 9.49
C ALA A 57 6.64 15.98 8.36
N ALA A 58 6.60 15.53 7.11
CA ALA A 58 6.87 16.38 5.94
C ALA A 58 5.71 17.36 5.61
N LYS A 59 4.47 17.04 6.00
CA LYS A 59 3.27 17.85 5.69
C LYS A 59 3.07 19.05 6.63
N GLY A 60 3.99 19.30 7.57
CA GLY A 60 4.02 20.53 8.37
C GLY A 60 4.35 21.82 7.58
N ARG A 61 4.64 21.75 6.28
CA ARG A 61 4.85 22.92 5.39
C ARG A 61 3.93 22.86 4.17
N ALA A 62 2.63 22.98 4.38
CA ALA A 62 1.67 23.33 3.35
C ALA A 62 0.41 23.86 4.04
N GLY A 63 0.58 25.01 4.70
CA GLY A 63 -0.48 25.85 5.25
C GLY A 63 -0.15 27.28 4.90
#